data_AF-A0A285ULY7-F1
#
_entry.id   AF-A0A285ULY7-F1
#
_cell.length_a   1.000
_cell.length_b   1.000
_cell.length_c   1.000
_cell.angle_alpha   90.00
_cell.angle_beta   90.00
_cell.angle_gamma   90.00
#
_symmetry.space_group_name_H-M   'P 1'
#
loop_
_entity.id
_entity.type
_entity.pdbx_description
1 polymer ?
#
loop_
_entity_poly.entity_id
_entity_poly.type
_entity_poly.pdbx_seq_one_letter_code
_entity_poly.pdbx_strand_id
1 'polypeptide(L)'
;MTEDFFAINAGDFKWSSDGEWVSFMATPTASWSMDSNTLCVLSSDGEEFQMITKMLGFYNWFKWAPKKNQLAFISGEGRFFVKNKNATVKDVPSASKPTNFTPSGFVDLDIEWLTEDEIIVARAKENTEWEEGPVPTMNTALYLINIRTGEQKQLTFPKKNGIDKAPEVLNSTITWLRQTPKENQYDVWMKTSLKGQEQLLLQDVDSSPIFFMEYN
;
A
#
# COMPACT_ATOMS: atom_id res chain seq x y z
N MET A 1 14.26 -7.81 25.65
CA MET A 1 14.66 -6.49 25.18
C MET A 1 13.40 -5.85 24.62
N THR A 2 12.88 -4.83 25.29
CA THR A 2 11.90 -3.93 24.66
C THR A 2 12.61 -3.30 23.47
N GLU A 3 12.05 -3.40 22.26
CA GLU A 3 12.59 -2.63 21.14
C GLU A 3 12.44 -1.15 21.50
N ASP A 4 13.55 -0.46 21.70
CA ASP A 4 13.53 0.97 21.99
C ASP A 4 12.99 1.68 20.75
N PHE A 5 11.84 2.34 20.90
CA PHE A 5 11.29 3.22 19.88
C PHE A 5 12.23 4.40 19.66
N PHE A 6 12.74 4.55 18.44
CA PHE A 6 13.62 5.65 18.07
C PHE A 6 13.20 6.26 16.74
N ALA A 7 12.96 7.58 16.77
CA ALA A 7 12.69 8.38 15.58
C ALA A 7 13.21 9.80 15.80
N ILE A 8 13.68 10.45 14.74
CA ILE A 8 14.09 11.86 14.73
C ILE A 8 13.10 12.75 13.97
N ASN A 9 12.13 12.14 13.27
CA ASN A 9 11.08 12.82 12.53
C ASN A 9 9.76 12.02 12.60
N ALA A 10 8.64 12.72 12.48
CA ALA A 10 7.31 12.16 12.32
C ALA A 10 6.62 12.88 11.15
N GLY A 11 6.08 12.12 10.20
CA GLY A 11 5.48 12.63 8.96
C GLY A 11 4.35 11.77 8.43
N ASP A 12 3.83 12.13 7.25
CA ASP A 12 2.77 11.39 6.54
C ASP A 12 1.49 11.17 7.38
N PHE A 13 1.08 12.19 8.13
CA PHE A 13 -0.09 12.13 8.99
C PHE A 13 -1.39 11.86 8.20
N LYS A 14 -2.17 10.87 8.64
CA LYS A 14 -3.49 10.54 8.08
C LYS A 14 -4.49 10.29 9.21
N TRP A 15 -5.64 10.95 9.15
CA TRP A 15 -6.71 10.79 10.13
C TRP A 15 -7.62 9.61 9.78
N SER A 16 -8.12 8.92 10.81
CA SER A 16 -9.22 7.97 10.70
C SER A 16 -10.50 8.67 10.22
N SER A 17 -11.45 7.91 9.70
CA SER A 17 -12.69 8.46 9.14
C SER A 17 -13.56 9.21 10.15
N ASP A 18 -13.42 8.90 11.44
CA ASP A 18 -14.13 9.59 12.53
C ASP A 18 -13.31 10.70 13.20
N GLY A 19 -12.03 10.87 12.82
CA GLY A 19 -11.14 11.85 13.42
C GLY A 19 -10.62 11.50 14.82
N GLU A 20 -10.91 10.31 15.35
CA GLU A 20 -10.48 9.92 16.69
C GLU A 20 -9.01 9.46 16.73
N TRP A 21 -8.43 9.11 15.59
CA TRP A 21 -7.07 8.57 15.48
C TRP A 21 -6.29 9.24 14.35
N VAL A 22 -5.00 9.46 14.59
CA VAL A 22 -4.04 9.85 13.55
C VAL A 22 -2.98 8.78 13.41
N SER A 23 -2.78 8.27 12.19
CA SER A 23 -1.63 7.44 11.83
C SER A 23 -0.52 8.31 11.29
N PHE A 24 0.74 7.95 11.56
CA PHE A 24 1.89 8.66 11.04
C PHE A 24 3.11 7.75 10.96
N MET A 25 4.08 8.16 10.14
CA MET A 25 5.35 7.47 10.01
C MET A 25 6.39 8.12 10.92
N ALA A 26 6.95 7.33 11.83
CA ALA A 26 8.09 7.71 12.66
C ALA A 26 9.39 7.24 11.98
N THR A 27 10.21 8.20 11.58
CA THR A 27 11.40 7.99 10.75
C THR A 27 12.67 8.13 11.60
N PRO A 28 13.56 7.14 11.61
CA PRO A 28 14.85 7.22 12.30
C PRO A 28 15.85 8.06 11.47
N THR A 29 17.15 7.84 11.63
CA THR A 29 18.17 8.50 10.81
C THR A 29 18.06 8.08 9.34
N ALA A 30 18.51 8.96 8.42
CA ALA A 30 18.33 8.80 6.98
C ALA A 30 18.76 7.41 6.44
N SER A 31 19.95 6.92 6.82
CA SER A 31 20.42 5.59 6.37
C SER A 31 19.50 4.46 6.85
N TRP A 32 19.04 4.52 8.10
CA TRP A 32 18.20 3.49 8.70
C TRP A 32 16.78 3.51 8.13
N SER A 33 16.26 4.71 7.82
CA SER A 33 14.93 4.89 7.22
C SER A 33 14.77 4.22 5.84
N MET A 34 15.87 3.95 5.15
CA MET A 34 15.85 3.21 3.89
C MET A 34 15.51 1.73 4.08
N ASP A 35 15.65 1.20 5.28
CA ASP A 35 15.41 -0.21 5.61
C ASP A 35 14.25 -0.39 6.57
N SER A 36 14.01 0.58 7.47
CA SER A 36 12.99 0.45 8.51
C SER A 36 12.54 1.82 9.04
N ASN A 37 11.24 2.05 8.95
CA ASN A 37 10.50 3.11 9.64
C ASN A 37 9.44 2.46 10.50
N THR A 38 8.84 3.22 11.43
CA THR A 38 7.75 2.69 12.28
C THR A 38 6.45 3.38 11.90
N LEU A 39 5.44 2.59 11.52
CA LEU A 39 4.07 3.08 11.43
C LEU A 39 3.48 3.15 12.83
N CYS A 40 2.95 4.31 13.20
CA CYS A 40 2.37 4.56 14.51
C CYS A 40 0.93 5.07 14.39
N VAL A 41 0.17 4.96 15.48
CA VAL A 41 -1.10 5.66 15.68
C VAL A 41 -1.11 6.39 17.03
N LEU A 42 -1.82 7.51 17.08
CA LEU A 42 -2.05 8.32 18.27
C LEU A 42 -3.53 8.69 18.33
N SER A 43 -4.14 8.65 19.52
CA SER A 43 -5.49 9.16 19.73
C SER A 43 -5.54 10.68 19.53
N SER A 44 -6.69 11.21 19.16
CA SER A 44 -6.89 12.64 18.87
C SER A 44 -6.62 13.56 20.08
N ASP A 45 -6.75 13.06 21.30
CA ASP A 45 -6.41 13.73 22.56
C ASP A 45 -4.92 13.57 22.97
N GLY A 46 -4.18 12.69 22.29
CA GLY A 46 -2.77 12.41 22.54
C GLY A 46 -2.49 11.44 23.70
N GLU A 47 -3.51 10.83 24.30
CA GLU A 47 -3.34 9.96 25.47
C GLU A 47 -2.90 8.53 25.13
N GLU A 48 -3.28 8.01 23.96
CA GLU A 48 -3.00 6.63 23.54
C GLU A 48 -2.08 6.58 22.31
N PHE A 49 -0.86 6.07 22.51
CA PHE A 49 0.13 5.85 21.45
C PHE A 49 0.37 4.36 21.20
N GLN A 50 0.40 3.95 19.93
CA GLN A 50 0.74 2.57 19.56
C GLN A 50 1.71 2.52 18.38
N MET A 51 2.77 1.73 18.53
CA MET A 51 3.57 1.27 17.40
C MET A 51 2.83 0.13 16.68
N ILE A 52 2.55 0.29 15.40
CA ILE A 52 1.77 -0.67 14.60
C ILE A 52 2.67 -1.71 13.94
N THR A 53 3.68 -1.27 13.20
CA THR A 53 4.61 -2.16 12.47
C THR A 53 5.88 -1.42 12.08
N LYS A 54 6.89 -2.18 11.63
CA LYS A 54 7.95 -1.67 10.78
C LYS A 54 7.57 -1.73 9.30
N MET A 55 8.00 -0.73 8.52
CA MET A 55 7.74 -0.62 7.08
C MET A 55 8.79 0.26 6.37
N LEU A 56 8.81 0.24 5.03
CA LEU A 56 9.58 1.23 4.24
C LEU A 56 8.87 2.58 4.16
N GLY A 57 9.64 3.61 3.79
CA GLY A 57 9.25 5.02 3.80
C GLY A 57 8.32 5.47 2.66
N PHE A 58 7.29 4.70 2.34
CA PHE A 58 6.33 5.04 1.27
C PHE A 58 5.03 5.60 1.84
N TYR A 59 4.74 6.86 1.53
CA TYR A 59 3.54 7.54 2.04
C TYR A 59 2.23 6.85 1.64
N ASN A 60 2.19 6.17 0.48
CA ASN A 60 1.00 5.47 -0.02
C ASN A 60 0.78 4.08 0.60
N TRP A 61 1.75 3.54 1.34
CA TRP A 61 1.70 2.19 1.86
C TRP A 61 0.87 2.02 3.14
N PHE A 62 0.11 3.03 3.56
CA PHE A 62 -0.86 2.89 4.64
C PHE A 62 -2.05 3.83 4.44
N LYS A 63 -3.27 3.32 4.66
CA LYS A 63 -4.52 4.03 4.41
C LYS A 63 -5.60 3.58 5.40
N TRP A 64 -6.33 4.55 5.95
CA TRP A 64 -7.51 4.28 6.77
C TRP A 64 -8.67 3.80 5.88
N ALA A 65 -9.45 2.86 6.40
CA ALA A 65 -10.70 2.48 5.78
C ALA A 65 -11.65 3.69 5.71
N PRO A 66 -12.48 3.80 4.67
CA PRO A 66 -13.27 5.02 4.43
C PRO A 66 -14.33 5.29 5.50
N LYS A 67 -14.71 4.30 6.31
CA LYS A 67 -15.83 4.38 7.27
C LYS A 67 -15.60 3.66 8.60
N LYS A 68 -14.41 3.10 8.81
CA LYS A 68 -14.06 2.33 10.01
C LYS A 68 -12.68 2.74 10.47
N ASN A 69 -12.43 2.63 11.78
CA ASN A 69 -11.09 2.76 12.34
C ASN A 69 -10.29 1.49 12.10
N GLN A 70 -10.03 1.21 10.83
CA GLN A 70 -9.27 0.08 10.38
C GLN A 70 -8.17 0.59 9.45
N LEU A 71 -6.94 0.19 9.70
CA LEU A 71 -5.76 0.65 8.99
C LEU A 71 -5.24 -0.49 8.11
N ALA A 72 -5.20 -0.27 6.81
CA ALA A 72 -4.53 -1.15 5.86
C ALA A 72 -3.13 -0.60 5.57
N PHE A 73 -2.12 -1.48 5.51
CA PHE A 73 -0.73 -1.08 5.30
C PHE A 73 0.14 -2.18 4.69
N ILE A 74 1.27 -1.80 4.09
CA ILE A 74 2.34 -2.72 3.69
C ILE A 74 3.38 -2.77 4.80
N SER A 75 3.43 -3.90 5.52
CA SER A 75 4.45 -4.15 6.55
C SER A 75 5.70 -4.78 5.96
N GLY A 76 6.81 -4.65 6.69
CA GLY A 76 8.05 -5.36 6.42
C GLY A 76 9.23 -4.44 6.13
N GLU A 77 10.42 -4.97 6.43
CA GLU A 77 11.66 -4.22 6.48
C GLU A 77 12.60 -4.61 5.33
N GLY A 78 13.74 -3.91 5.27
CA GLY A 78 14.78 -4.08 4.26
C GLY A 78 14.44 -3.30 2.99
N ARG A 79 15.43 -2.58 2.49
CA ARG A 79 15.32 -1.63 1.38
C ARG A 79 14.79 -2.20 0.06
N PHE A 80 14.88 -3.52 -0.13
CA PHE A 80 14.49 -4.17 -1.37
C PHE A 80 13.06 -4.72 -1.31
N PHE A 81 12.37 -4.66 -2.45
CA PHE A 81 10.98 -5.10 -2.61
C PHE A 81 10.84 -6.61 -2.84
N VAL A 82 11.97 -7.31 -2.95
CA VAL A 82 12.08 -8.71 -3.38
C VAL A 82 11.43 -9.74 -2.46
N LYS A 83 11.23 -9.38 -1.18
CA LYS A 83 10.64 -10.24 -0.15
C LYS A 83 10.09 -9.41 1.01
N ASN A 84 9.28 -10.06 1.86
CA ASN A 84 8.81 -9.51 3.13
C ASN A 84 8.19 -8.11 2.98
N LYS A 85 7.24 -7.99 2.05
CA LYS A 85 6.37 -6.82 1.93
C LYS A 85 4.94 -7.32 1.93
N ASN A 86 4.23 -7.10 3.03
CA ASN A 86 3.00 -7.80 3.33
C ASN A 86 1.83 -6.83 3.49
N ALA A 87 0.80 -6.98 2.66
CA ALA A 87 -0.49 -6.33 2.82
C ALA A 87 -1.15 -6.81 4.11
N THR A 88 -1.33 -5.89 5.04
CA THR A 88 -1.74 -6.15 6.41
C THR A 88 -2.88 -5.21 6.78
N VAL A 89 -3.85 -5.69 7.58
CA VAL A 89 -4.96 -4.87 8.09
C VAL A 89 -5.05 -5.02 9.61
N LYS A 90 -5.30 -3.91 10.32
CA LYS A 90 -5.47 -3.88 11.77
C LYS A 90 -6.63 -2.94 12.16
N ASP A 91 -7.45 -3.37 13.12
CA ASP A 91 -8.45 -2.50 13.78
C ASP A 91 -7.78 -1.59 14.83
N VAL A 92 -8.23 -0.34 14.96
CA VAL A 92 -7.72 0.66 15.90
C VAL A 92 -8.88 1.27 16.71
N PRO A 93 -8.78 1.38 18.04
CA PRO A 93 -7.75 0.81 18.92
C PRO A 93 -8.09 -0.65 19.26
N SER A 94 -7.52 -1.62 18.54
CA SER A 94 -7.63 -3.02 18.94
C SER A 94 -6.29 -3.57 19.40
N ALA A 95 -6.33 -4.36 20.48
CA ALA A 95 -5.21 -5.19 20.92
C ALA A 95 -5.06 -6.46 20.07
N SER A 96 -5.98 -6.73 19.13
CA SER A 96 -5.85 -7.86 18.21
C SER A 96 -4.60 -7.73 17.34
N LYS A 97 -4.03 -8.89 16.99
CA LYS A 97 -2.90 -8.94 16.06
C LYS A 97 -3.36 -8.47 14.68
N PRO A 98 -2.53 -7.71 13.94
CA PRO A 98 -2.77 -7.43 12.53
C PRO A 98 -2.94 -8.72 11.72
N THR A 99 -3.79 -8.69 10.69
CA THR A 99 -3.99 -9.83 9.78
C THR A 99 -3.20 -9.61 8.50
N ASN A 100 -2.33 -10.56 8.14
CA ASN A 100 -1.59 -10.56 6.87
C ASN A 100 -2.41 -11.24 5.77
N PHE A 101 -2.50 -10.61 4.61
CA PHE A 101 -3.22 -11.10 3.43
C PHE A 101 -2.31 -11.42 2.24
N THR A 102 -0.99 -11.21 2.34
CA THR A 102 -0.04 -11.60 1.29
C THR A 102 0.21 -13.10 1.31
N PRO A 103 -0.04 -13.83 0.20
CA PRO A 103 0.26 -15.25 0.10
C PRO A 103 1.77 -15.53 0.19
N SER A 104 2.12 -16.71 0.70
CA SER A 104 3.53 -17.15 0.75
C SER A 104 4.17 -17.15 -0.65
N GLY A 105 5.39 -16.62 -0.76
CA GLY A 105 6.12 -16.47 -2.02
C GLY A 105 5.72 -15.25 -2.85
N PHE A 106 4.98 -14.30 -2.27
CA PHE A 106 4.60 -13.03 -2.89
C PHE A 106 4.95 -11.83 -2.01
N VAL A 107 5.02 -10.67 -2.66
CA VAL A 107 5.08 -9.35 -2.04
C VAL A 107 3.93 -8.49 -2.54
N ASP A 108 3.42 -7.62 -1.67
CA ASP A 108 2.49 -6.54 -2.00
C ASP A 108 3.20 -5.19 -1.81
N LEU A 109 3.18 -4.34 -2.84
CA LEU A 109 4.00 -3.12 -2.96
C LEU A 109 3.18 -1.83 -3.09
N ASP A 110 1.87 -1.93 -2.91
CA ASP A 110 0.96 -0.81 -2.78
C ASP A 110 -0.40 -1.32 -2.26
N ILE A 111 -1.22 -0.44 -1.70
CA ILE A 111 -2.52 -0.81 -1.12
C ILE A 111 -3.55 0.31 -1.26
N GLU A 112 -4.80 -0.05 -1.50
CA GLU A 112 -5.95 0.87 -1.55
C GLU A 112 -7.22 0.20 -1.05
N TRP A 113 -8.11 0.96 -0.41
CA TRP A 113 -9.45 0.52 -0.07
C TRP A 113 -10.38 0.66 -1.27
N LEU A 114 -11.06 -0.43 -1.64
CA LEU A 114 -12.16 -0.37 -2.60
C LEU A 114 -13.51 -0.18 -1.90
N THR A 115 -13.73 -0.93 -0.83
CA THR A 115 -14.94 -0.86 0.01
C THR A 115 -14.55 -1.03 1.47
N GLU A 116 -15.52 -1.07 2.39
CA GLU A 116 -15.24 -1.29 3.81
C GLU A 116 -14.62 -2.66 4.15
N ASP A 117 -14.70 -3.62 3.22
CA ASP A 117 -14.26 -5.01 3.43
C ASP A 117 -13.40 -5.53 2.26
N GLU A 118 -13.01 -4.65 1.33
CA GLU A 118 -12.22 -5.03 0.17
C GLU A 118 -11.07 -4.05 -0.03
N ILE A 119 -9.87 -4.61 -0.19
CA ILE A 119 -8.65 -3.87 -0.53
C ILE A 119 -8.12 -4.32 -1.89
N ILE A 120 -7.43 -3.41 -2.57
CA ILE A 120 -6.67 -3.66 -3.79
C ILE A 120 -5.19 -3.56 -3.42
N VAL A 121 -4.39 -4.53 -3.87
CA VAL A 121 -2.94 -4.55 -3.66
C VAL A 121 -2.18 -4.69 -4.97
N ALA A 122 -1.00 -4.08 -5.07
CA ALA A 122 -0.08 -4.31 -6.18
C ALA A 122 0.87 -5.47 -5.85
N ARG A 123 0.62 -6.65 -6.42
CA ARG A 123 1.28 -7.90 -6.04
C ARG A 123 2.28 -8.41 -7.06
N ALA A 124 3.45 -8.84 -6.61
CA ALA A 124 4.43 -9.58 -7.39
C ALA A 124 4.86 -10.87 -6.69
N LYS A 125 5.35 -11.84 -7.45
CA LYS A 125 6.02 -13.03 -6.89
C LYS A 125 7.36 -12.61 -6.29
N GLU A 126 7.71 -13.11 -5.11
CA GLU A 126 9.04 -12.91 -4.52
C GLU A 126 10.13 -13.34 -5.52
N ASN A 127 11.21 -12.56 -5.57
CA ASN A 127 12.34 -12.87 -6.43
C ASN A 127 13.64 -12.48 -5.73
N THR A 128 14.26 -13.47 -5.10
CA THR A 128 15.54 -13.29 -4.42
C THR A 128 16.74 -13.84 -5.17
N GLU A 129 16.56 -14.16 -6.46
CA GLU A 129 17.60 -14.72 -7.30
C GLU A 129 18.47 -13.57 -7.85
N TRP A 130 19.36 -13.05 -7.00
CA TRP A 130 20.40 -12.11 -7.40
C TRP A 130 21.65 -12.28 -6.52
N GLU A 131 22.83 -12.30 -7.14
CA GLU A 131 24.12 -12.34 -6.44
C GLU A 131 24.88 -11.03 -6.64
N GLU A 132 24.99 -10.57 -7.89
CA GLU A 132 25.60 -9.31 -8.29
C GLU A 132 24.71 -8.56 -9.29
N GLY A 133 24.87 -7.23 -9.36
CA GLY A 133 24.14 -6.37 -10.30
C GLY A 133 22.88 -5.73 -9.73
N PRO A 134 21.95 -5.27 -10.60
CA PRO A 134 20.76 -4.58 -10.16
C PRO A 134 19.80 -5.51 -9.43
N VAL A 135 19.13 -4.98 -8.42
CA VAL A 135 18.08 -5.69 -7.67
C VAL A 135 16.95 -6.09 -8.63
N PRO A 136 16.39 -7.31 -8.49
CA PRO A 136 15.27 -7.74 -9.33
C PRO A 136 14.10 -6.75 -9.33
N THR A 137 13.58 -6.49 -10.53
CA THR A 137 12.36 -5.70 -10.70
C THR A 137 11.14 -6.57 -10.38
N MET A 138 10.23 -6.03 -9.57
CA MET A 138 9.01 -6.71 -9.16
C MET A 138 7.89 -6.38 -10.14
N ASN A 139 7.54 -7.35 -10.99
CA ASN A 139 6.48 -7.19 -11.98
C ASN A 139 5.11 -7.39 -11.31
N THR A 140 4.44 -6.29 -10.97
CA THR A 140 3.19 -6.32 -10.21
C THR A 140 1.96 -6.40 -11.10
N ALA A 141 0.91 -7.06 -10.60
CA ALA A 141 -0.46 -6.93 -11.06
C ALA A 141 -1.36 -6.56 -9.88
N LEU A 142 -2.52 -5.97 -10.12
CA LEU A 142 -3.44 -5.65 -9.04
C LEU A 142 -4.27 -6.87 -8.64
N TYR A 143 -4.49 -7.05 -7.35
CA TYR A 143 -5.35 -8.10 -6.78
C TYR A 143 -6.39 -7.47 -5.86
N LEU A 144 -7.63 -7.94 -5.94
CA LEU A 144 -8.67 -7.63 -4.98
C LEU A 144 -8.66 -8.69 -3.87
N ILE A 145 -8.77 -8.26 -2.62
CA ILE A 145 -8.81 -9.10 -1.43
C ILE A 145 -10.05 -8.72 -0.64
N ASN A 146 -10.91 -9.70 -0.35
CA ASN A 146 -11.97 -9.54 0.64
C ASN A 146 -11.42 -9.90 2.02
N ILE A 147 -11.35 -8.92 2.93
CA ILE A 147 -10.69 -9.10 4.22
C ILE A 147 -11.53 -9.89 5.23
N ARG A 148 -12.84 -10.06 4.98
CA ARG A 148 -13.72 -10.88 5.83
C ARG A 148 -13.64 -12.36 5.49
N THR A 149 -13.61 -12.68 4.19
CA THR A 149 -13.60 -14.07 3.72
C THR A 149 -12.20 -14.60 3.44
N GLY A 150 -11.22 -13.71 3.25
CA GLY A 150 -9.88 -14.05 2.80
C GLY A 150 -9.80 -14.39 1.30
N GLU A 151 -10.91 -14.26 0.56
CA GLU A 151 -10.95 -14.51 -0.89
C GLU A 151 -10.09 -13.48 -1.63
N GLN A 152 -9.31 -13.93 -2.61
CA GLN A 152 -8.44 -13.07 -3.40
C GLN A 152 -8.58 -13.39 -4.88
N LYS A 153 -8.64 -12.35 -5.71
CA LYS A 153 -8.71 -12.49 -7.17
C LYS A 153 -7.83 -11.46 -7.86
N GLN A 154 -7.15 -11.88 -8.93
CA GLN A 154 -6.42 -10.94 -9.78
C GLN A 154 -7.39 -9.99 -10.47
N LEU A 155 -7.10 -8.70 -10.43
CA LEU A 155 -7.94 -7.62 -10.96
C LEU A 155 -7.46 -7.12 -12.33
N THR A 156 -6.14 -7.04 -12.53
CA THR A 156 -5.53 -6.55 -13.77
C THR A 156 -4.56 -7.56 -14.36
N PHE A 157 -4.35 -7.48 -15.68
CA PHE A 157 -3.57 -8.45 -16.44
C PHE A 157 -2.54 -7.74 -17.34
N PRO A 158 -1.47 -7.15 -16.76
CA PRO A 158 -0.44 -6.49 -17.55
C PRO A 158 0.26 -7.48 -18.49
N LYS A 159 0.76 -6.98 -19.63
CA LYS A 159 1.58 -7.78 -20.55
C LYS A 159 2.85 -8.27 -19.85
N LYS A 160 3.56 -9.22 -20.45
CA LYS A 160 4.81 -9.77 -19.90
C LYS A 160 5.76 -8.66 -19.45
N ASN A 161 6.22 -8.75 -18.19
CA ASN A 161 7.09 -7.79 -17.51
C ASN A 161 6.47 -6.40 -17.27
N GLY A 162 5.16 -6.22 -17.48
CA GLY A 162 4.47 -5.00 -17.11
C GLY A 162 4.27 -4.89 -15.60
N ILE A 163 4.10 -3.65 -15.14
CA ILE A 163 4.00 -3.30 -13.72
C ILE A 163 2.75 -2.46 -13.51
N ASP A 164 1.74 -3.02 -12.85
CA ASP A 164 0.58 -2.26 -12.40
C ASP A 164 0.76 -1.85 -10.93
N LYS A 165 0.68 -0.55 -10.63
CA LYS A 165 0.94 0.02 -9.29
C LYS A 165 0.09 1.27 -9.03
N ALA A 166 0.19 1.83 -7.82
CA ALA A 166 -0.55 3.02 -7.41
C ALA A 166 -2.06 2.89 -7.68
N PRO A 167 -2.73 1.84 -7.14
CA PRO A 167 -4.18 1.78 -7.23
C PRO A 167 -4.78 2.95 -6.46
N GLU A 168 -5.76 3.61 -7.10
CA GLU A 168 -6.57 4.65 -6.50
C GLU A 168 -8.05 4.35 -6.77
N VAL A 169 -8.92 4.70 -5.82
CA VAL A 169 -10.35 4.42 -5.89
C VAL A 169 -11.14 5.71 -5.72
N LEU A 170 -12.00 6.00 -6.71
CA LEU A 170 -12.94 7.12 -6.70
C LEU A 170 -14.35 6.59 -6.92
N ASN A 171 -15.14 6.54 -5.84
CA ASN A 171 -16.43 5.86 -5.81
C ASN A 171 -16.30 4.39 -6.25
N SER A 172 -16.82 4.04 -7.43
CA SER A 172 -16.67 2.71 -8.03
C SER A 172 -15.54 2.61 -9.06
N THR A 173 -14.93 3.75 -9.41
CA THR A 173 -13.86 3.82 -10.40
C THR A 173 -12.55 3.45 -9.75
N ILE A 174 -11.82 2.55 -10.40
CA ILE A 174 -10.48 2.13 -10.00
C ILE A 174 -9.52 2.65 -11.06
N THR A 175 -8.48 3.35 -10.65
CA THR A 175 -7.40 3.81 -11.52
C THR A 175 -6.06 3.24 -11.06
N TRP A 176 -5.12 3.09 -11.98
CA TRP A 176 -3.76 2.64 -11.66
C TRP A 176 -2.76 3.07 -12.73
N LEU A 177 -1.49 3.04 -12.36
CA LEU A 177 -0.39 3.22 -13.30
C LEU A 177 0.04 1.87 -13.86
N ARG A 178 0.23 1.80 -15.18
CA ARG A 178 0.83 0.67 -15.87
C ARG A 178 2.14 1.09 -16.52
N GLN A 179 3.23 0.44 -16.15
CA GLN A 179 4.50 0.56 -16.85
C GLN A 179 4.68 -0.59 -17.82
N THR A 180 5.09 -0.31 -19.06
CA THR A 180 5.54 -1.35 -19.98
C THR A 180 7.07 -1.47 -19.96
N PRO A 181 7.65 -2.66 -20.25
CA PRO A 181 9.09 -2.90 -20.08
C PRO A 181 10.02 -2.02 -20.92
N LYS A 182 9.50 -1.41 -21.99
CA LYS A 182 10.28 -0.61 -22.94
C LYS A 182 10.10 0.89 -22.74
N GLU A 183 9.23 1.29 -21.82
CA GLU A 183 8.88 2.67 -21.57
C GLU A 183 9.39 3.10 -20.19
N ASN A 184 9.99 4.29 -20.15
CA ASN A 184 10.39 4.93 -18.90
C ASN A 184 9.24 5.73 -18.27
N GLN A 185 8.06 5.70 -18.89
CA GLN A 185 6.86 6.41 -18.48
C GLN A 185 5.74 5.44 -18.13
N TYR A 186 4.68 5.97 -17.51
CA TYR A 186 3.51 5.21 -17.13
C TYR A 186 2.32 5.63 -17.96
N ASP A 187 1.44 4.68 -18.21
CA ASP A 187 0.08 4.94 -18.66
C ASP A 187 -0.86 4.96 -17.46
N VAL A 188 -1.84 5.85 -17.47
CA VAL A 188 -2.94 5.83 -16.50
C VAL A 188 -4.06 4.99 -17.07
N TRP A 189 -4.39 3.91 -16.38
CA TRP A 189 -5.50 3.02 -16.73
C TRP A 189 -6.64 3.17 -15.74
N MET A 190 -7.84 2.85 -16.19
CA MET A 190 -9.04 2.91 -15.36
C MET A 190 -10.04 1.79 -15.66
N LYS A 191 -10.88 1.51 -14.67
CA LYS A 191 -12.13 0.73 -14.78
C LYS A 191 -13.21 1.47 -14.00
N THR A 192 -14.36 1.72 -14.61
CA THR A 192 -15.50 2.40 -13.94
C THR A 192 -16.19 1.54 -12.88
N SER A 193 -15.94 0.23 -12.89
CA SER A 193 -16.38 -0.74 -11.88
C SER A 193 -15.52 -2.00 -11.95
N LEU A 194 -15.61 -2.89 -10.94
CA LEU A 194 -14.92 -4.19 -10.95
C LEU A 194 -15.19 -5.03 -12.22
N LYS A 195 -16.41 -4.95 -12.75
CA LYS A 195 -16.84 -5.66 -13.98
C LYS A 195 -16.63 -4.84 -15.26
N GLY A 196 -16.21 -3.58 -15.13
CA GLY A 196 -15.94 -2.71 -16.26
C GLY A 196 -14.76 -3.20 -17.10
N GLN A 197 -14.64 -2.67 -18.31
CA GLN A 197 -13.46 -2.90 -19.15
C GLN A 197 -12.30 -2.01 -18.72
N GLU A 198 -11.07 -2.49 -18.88
CA GLU A 198 -9.87 -1.66 -18.73
C GLU A 198 -9.83 -0.62 -19.85
N GLN A 199 -9.66 0.65 -19.49
CA GLN A 199 -9.58 1.77 -20.42
C GLN A 199 -8.29 2.55 -20.16
N LEU A 200 -7.62 2.94 -21.23
CA LEU A 200 -6.49 3.86 -21.17
C LEU A 200 -7.03 5.29 -21.02
N LEU A 201 -6.63 5.98 -19.96
CA LEU A 201 -7.07 7.33 -19.64
C LEU A 201 -6.05 8.38 -20.08
N LEU A 202 -4.78 8.19 -19.72
CA LEU A 202 -3.66 9.06 -20.08
C LEU A 202 -2.46 8.20 -20.50
N GLN A 203 -1.65 8.73 -21.41
CA GLN A 203 -0.42 8.10 -21.86
C GLN A 203 0.79 8.92 -21.40
N ASP A 204 1.93 8.26 -21.29
CA ASP A 204 3.24 8.91 -21.17
C ASP A 204 3.33 9.90 -19.98
N VAL A 205 2.78 9.52 -18.83
CA VAL A 205 2.85 10.31 -17.59
C VAL A 205 4.06 9.94 -16.75
N ASP A 206 4.65 10.93 -16.08
CA ASP A 206 5.78 10.72 -15.17
C ASP A 206 5.33 10.18 -13.80
N SER A 207 4.09 10.45 -13.38
CA SER A 207 3.56 10.09 -12.06
C SER A 207 2.03 9.91 -12.06
N SER A 208 1.48 9.38 -10.97
CA SER A 208 0.03 9.23 -10.79
C SER A 208 -0.62 10.60 -10.77
N PRO A 209 -1.68 10.83 -11.57
CA PRO A 209 -2.44 12.08 -11.48
C PRO A 209 -3.19 12.14 -10.15
N ILE A 210 -3.41 13.35 -9.64
CA ILE A 210 -4.28 13.56 -8.49
C ILE A 210 -5.72 13.67 -9.00
N PHE A 211 -6.60 12.80 -8.53
CA PHE A 211 -8.02 12.88 -8.83
C PHE A 211 -8.76 13.62 -7.73
N PHE A 212 -9.72 14.46 -8.13
CA PHE A 212 -10.60 15.19 -7.22
C PHE A 212 -12.05 14.80 -7.48
N MET A 213 -12.82 14.63 -6.41
CA MET A 213 -14.28 14.54 -6.49
C MET A 213 -14.86 15.92 -6.26
N GLU A 214 -15.69 16.38 -7.19
CA GLU A 214 -16.48 17.59 -7.01
C GLU A 214 -17.73 17.23 -6.20
N TYR A 215 -17.87 17.85 -5.03
CA TYR A 215 -19.10 17.76 -4.24
C TYR A 215 -20.01 18.90 -4.67
N ASN A 216 -21.14 18.57 -5.29
CA ASN A 216 -22.23 19.51 -5.60
C ASN A 216 -23.15 19.69 -4.40
#